data_AF-A0A970NF00-F1
#
_entry.id   AF-A0A970NF00-F1
#
_cell.length_a   1.000
_cell.length_b   1.000
_cell.length_c   1.000
_cell.angle_alpha   90.00
_cell.angle_beta   90.00
_cell.angle_gamma   90.00
#
_symmetry.space_group_name_H-M   'P 1'
#
loop_
_entity.id
_entity.type
_entity.pdbx_description
1 polymer ?
#
loop_
_entity_poly.entity_id
_entity_poly.type
_entity_poly.pdbx_seq_one_letter_code
_entity_poly.pdbx_strand_id
1 'polypeptide(L)'
;MMVIASGKSELWRRLALLTGILLGLALFFYVAPAMISVSAVDWEEEQAGELRTHSGLVTSEKRRLSALPLDEYIREKSGGQVLAVDSGQWGMFFEQVSLASSGQYGSSAYGSRVSEEDKDDFWKPTRPVEVFFNPDEIPYTQWGLREGDAQTAYISTGSGSETLYLRLKYHDYQTSVGAMSSPYRAAPGWLYHPYRTIGIIIMILGLLLYIFLPRRKKLPDDISYSTGSMVAGDLVGVILLAPFYGSPYLVNGGTIQAITGLWPITLAMWLLACISIYLFYSNAWSASYRIELTPQALSLISFKGV
;
A
#
# COMPACT_ATOMS: atom_id res chain seq x y z
N MET A 1 42.92 3.19 -23.41
CA MET A 1 42.12 2.21 -24.18
C MET A 1 40.66 2.41 -23.79
N MET A 2 39.86 3.05 -24.64
CA MET A 2 38.48 3.39 -24.31
C MET A 2 37.60 2.17 -24.61
N VAL A 3 37.02 1.55 -23.59
CA VAL A 3 36.14 0.38 -23.74
C VAL A 3 34.97 0.76 -24.65
N ILE A 4 34.95 0.19 -25.86
CA ILE A 4 33.82 0.33 -26.78
C ILE A 4 32.68 -0.46 -26.13
N ALA A 5 31.70 0.27 -25.57
CA ALA A 5 30.53 -0.37 -24.97
C ALA A 5 29.81 -1.21 -26.02
N SER A 6 29.66 -2.51 -25.77
CA SER A 6 29.01 -3.44 -26.70
C SER A 6 27.53 -3.06 -26.88
N GLY A 7 26.92 -3.39 -28.03
CA GLY A 7 25.50 -3.15 -28.27
C GLY A 7 24.57 -3.75 -27.20
N LYS A 8 25.04 -4.73 -26.41
CA LYS A 8 24.32 -5.29 -25.26
C LYS A 8 24.06 -4.25 -24.15
N SER A 9 24.88 -3.21 -24.01
CA SER A 9 24.66 -2.17 -23.00
C SER A 9 23.36 -1.40 -23.25
N GLU A 10 22.96 -1.20 -24.51
CA GLU A 10 21.70 -0.56 -24.87
C GLU A 10 20.48 -1.39 -24.47
N LEU A 11 20.60 -2.72 -24.49
CA LEU A 11 19.57 -3.62 -23.98
C LEU A 11 19.49 -3.55 -22.45
N TRP A 12 20.62 -3.65 -21.76
CA TRP A 12 20.67 -3.56 -20.29
C TRP A 12 20.14 -2.24 -19.75
N ARG A 13 20.42 -1.13 -20.43
CA ARG A 13 19.88 0.20 -20.08
C ARG A 13 18.35 0.20 -20.03
N ARG A 14 17.71 -0.35 -21.07
CA ARG A 14 16.25 -0.38 -21.19
C ARG A 14 15.64 -1.44 -20.30
N LEU A 15 16.33 -2.56 -20.08
CA LEU A 15 15.90 -3.56 -19.11
C LEU A 15 15.91 -3.01 -17.68
N ALA A 16 16.94 -2.23 -17.30
CA ALA A 16 17.00 -1.57 -15.99
C ALA A 16 15.85 -0.56 -15.81
N LEU A 17 15.55 0.25 -16.84
CA LEU A 17 14.40 1.16 -16.82
C LEU A 17 13.07 0.40 -16.69
N LEU A 18 12.88 -0.62 -17.53
CA LEU A 18 11.67 -1.43 -17.56
C LEU A 18 11.43 -2.13 -16.21
N THR A 19 12.43 -2.82 -15.69
CA THR A 19 12.34 -3.52 -14.40
C THR A 19 12.13 -2.55 -13.24
N GLY A 20 12.78 -1.39 -13.26
CA GLY A 20 12.55 -0.33 -12.28
C GLY A 20 11.12 0.18 -12.27
N ILE A 21 10.51 0.38 -13.46
CA ILE A 21 9.10 0.78 -13.57
C ILE A 21 8.17 -0.34 -13.11
N LEU A 22 8.36 -1.57 -13.60
CA LEU A 22 7.47 -2.70 -13.28
C LEU A 22 7.47 -3.02 -11.78
N LEU A 23 8.66 -3.28 -11.22
CA LEU A 23 8.79 -3.61 -9.80
C LEU A 23 8.46 -2.41 -8.91
N GLY A 24 8.91 -1.22 -9.32
CA GLY A 24 8.70 0.00 -8.56
C GLY A 24 7.22 0.37 -8.43
N LEU A 25 6.45 0.30 -9.53
CA LEU A 25 5.01 0.54 -9.49
C LEU A 25 4.26 -0.55 -8.70
N ALA A 26 4.60 -1.82 -8.90
CA ALA A 26 3.97 -2.93 -8.18
C ALA A 26 4.17 -2.83 -6.66
N LEU A 27 5.36 -2.38 -6.21
CA LEU A 27 5.64 -2.15 -4.79
C LEU A 27 5.02 -0.84 -4.28
N PHE A 28 4.99 0.20 -5.11
CA PHE A 28 4.39 1.49 -4.76
C PHE A 28 2.89 1.36 -4.44
N PHE A 29 2.18 0.54 -5.22
CA PHE A 29 0.76 0.27 -5.06
C PHE A 29 0.47 -0.99 -4.24
N TYR A 30 1.49 -1.62 -3.65
CA TYR A 30 1.23 -2.69 -2.71
C TYR A 30 0.48 -2.15 -1.49
N VAL A 31 -0.57 -2.87 -1.10
CA VAL A 31 -1.40 -2.60 0.07
C VAL A 31 -1.33 -3.83 0.95
N ALA A 32 -1.18 -3.62 2.26
CA ALA A 32 -1.23 -4.72 3.21
C ALA A 32 -2.60 -5.41 3.16
N PRO A 33 -2.64 -6.75 3.11
CA PRO A 33 -3.88 -7.50 2.83
C PRO A 33 -4.94 -7.35 3.92
N ALA A 34 -4.50 -7.25 5.19
CA ALA A 34 -5.38 -7.11 6.32
C ALA A 34 -4.71 -6.30 7.43
N MET A 35 -5.53 -5.69 8.27
CA MET A 35 -5.11 -4.97 9.47
C MET A 35 -6.07 -5.26 10.62
N ILE A 36 -5.60 -5.06 11.84
CA ILE A 36 -6.43 -5.13 13.03
C ILE A 36 -6.39 -3.77 13.68
N SER A 37 -7.56 -3.18 13.90
CA SER A 37 -7.64 -1.96 14.68
C SER A 37 -8.11 -2.25 16.09
N VAL A 38 -7.50 -1.54 17.03
CA VAL A 38 -7.77 -1.65 18.46
C VAL A 38 -8.10 -0.25 18.96
N SER A 39 -9.23 -0.12 19.65
CA SER A 39 -9.70 1.15 20.22
C SER A 39 -10.04 0.94 21.68
N ALA A 40 -9.75 1.94 22.52
CA ALA A 40 -10.24 1.95 23.88
C ALA A 40 -11.75 2.10 23.90
N VAL A 41 -12.38 1.42 24.85
CA VAL A 41 -13.83 1.49 25.06
C VAL A 41 -14.09 2.05 26.44
N ASP A 42 -14.69 3.25 26.46
CA ASP A 42 -15.36 3.78 27.62
C ASP A 42 -16.86 3.47 27.48
N TRP A 43 -17.32 2.46 28.21
CA TRP A 43 -18.70 1.99 28.11
C TRP A 43 -19.71 3.01 28.65
N GLU A 44 -19.32 3.82 29.65
CA GLU A 44 -20.18 4.86 30.20
C GLU A 44 -20.37 5.99 29.17
N GLU A 45 -19.27 6.41 28.53
CA GLU A 45 -19.32 7.41 27.47
C GLU A 45 -20.07 6.88 26.23
N GLU A 46 -19.84 5.62 25.82
CA GLU A 46 -20.53 5.02 24.68
C GLU A 46 -22.04 4.91 24.93
N GLN A 47 -22.45 4.52 26.14
CA GLN A 47 -23.86 4.46 26.55
C GLN A 47 -24.51 5.86 26.60
N ALA A 48 -23.84 6.84 27.22
CA ALA A 48 -24.32 8.23 27.25
C ALA A 48 -24.40 8.83 25.84
N GLY A 49 -23.53 8.38 24.94
CA GLY A 49 -23.47 8.75 23.53
C GLY A 49 -24.60 8.18 22.66
N GLU A 50 -25.34 7.15 23.10
CA GLU A 50 -26.44 6.56 22.31
C GLU A 50 -27.55 7.58 22.00
N LEU A 51 -27.77 8.53 22.90
CA LEU A 51 -28.75 9.61 22.75
C LEU A 51 -28.22 10.78 21.90
N ARG A 52 -26.91 10.85 21.66
CA ARG A 52 -26.26 11.93 20.89
C ARG A 52 -26.23 11.55 19.41
N THR A 53 -27.31 11.84 18.68
CA THR A 53 -27.36 11.69 17.22
C THR A 53 -27.21 13.03 16.49
N HIS A 54 -26.31 13.08 15.51
CA HIS A 54 -26.11 14.25 14.63
C HIS A 54 -27.38 14.69 13.89
N SER A 55 -28.31 13.76 13.64
CA SER A 55 -29.61 14.02 13.00
C SER A 55 -30.73 14.40 13.98
N GLY A 56 -30.48 14.37 15.29
CA GLY A 56 -31.49 14.57 16.34
C GLY A 56 -32.52 13.43 16.51
N LEU A 57 -32.48 12.39 15.66
CA LEU A 57 -33.41 11.27 15.70
C LEU A 57 -32.84 10.10 16.52
N VAL A 58 -33.34 9.95 17.75
CA VAL A 58 -33.03 8.82 18.63
C VAL A 58 -34.08 7.72 18.44
N THR A 59 -33.64 6.55 17.99
CA THR A 59 -34.51 5.37 17.82
C THR A 59 -34.96 4.79 19.17
N SER A 60 -36.06 4.04 19.18
CA SER A 60 -36.52 3.32 20.38
C SER A 60 -35.44 2.40 20.94
N GLU A 61 -34.67 1.77 20.06
CA GLU A 61 -33.56 0.89 20.43
C GLU A 61 -32.43 1.64 21.14
N LYS A 62 -32.03 2.81 20.64
CA LYS A 62 -31.00 3.63 21.30
C LYS A 62 -31.45 4.11 22.68
N ARG A 63 -32.73 4.46 22.84
CA ARG A 63 -33.30 4.82 24.15
C ARG A 63 -33.33 3.63 25.11
N ARG A 64 -33.61 2.43 24.61
CA ARG A 64 -33.55 1.19 25.39
C ARG A 64 -32.13 0.97 25.88
N LEU A 65 -31.16 0.97 24.98
CA LEU A 65 -29.75 0.74 25.28
C LEU A 65 -29.18 1.77 26.28
N SER A 66 -29.54 3.06 26.13
CA SER A 66 -29.10 4.10 27.06
C SER A 66 -29.68 3.99 28.47
N ALA A 67 -30.77 3.22 28.65
CA ALA A 67 -31.47 3.06 29.92
C ALA A 67 -31.12 1.75 30.65
N LEU A 68 -30.36 0.86 30.02
CA LEU A 68 -29.92 -0.40 30.65
C LEU A 68 -28.91 -0.13 31.77
N PRO A 69 -28.83 -0.99 32.81
CA PRO A 69 -27.67 -1.04 33.69
C PRO A 69 -26.40 -1.28 32.86
N LEU A 70 -25.27 -0.69 33.28
CA LEU A 70 -24.00 -0.73 32.53
C LEU A 70 -23.57 -2.18 32.20
N ASP A 71 -23.67 -3.09 33.17
CA ASP A 71 -23.32 -4.50 32.97
C ASP A 71 -24.19 -5.20 31.90
N GLU A 72 -25.48 -4.83 31.82
CA GLU A 72 -26.39 -5.35 30.80
C GLU A 72 -26.10 -4.72 29.44
N TYR A 73 -25.79 -3.42 29.40
CA TYR A 73 -25.37 -2.72 28.18
C TYR A 73 -24.10 -3.34 27.57
N ILE A 74 -23.07 -3.58 28.39
CA ILE A 74 -21.82 -4.23 27.97
C ILE A 74 -22.14 -5.62 27.38
N ARG A 75 -22.97 -6.41 28.07
CA ARG A 75 -23.36 -7.75 27.63
C ARG A 75 -24.10 -7.70 26.30
N GLU A 76 -25.02 -6.77 26.12
CA GLU A 76 -25.80 -6.65 24.90
C GLU A 76 -24.95 -6.17 23.72
N LYS A 77 -24.05 -5.20 23.92
CA LYS A 77 -23.14 -4.69 22.87
C LYS A 77 -22.04 -5.66 22.46
N SER A 78 -21.54 -6.43 23.41
CA SER A 78 -20.51 -7.46 23.15
C SER A 78 -21.10 -8.80 22.71
N GLY A 79 -22.42 -8.94 22.64
CA GLY A 79 -23.07 -10.25 22.44
C GLY A 79 -22.77 -11.26 23.56
N GLY A 80 -22.41 -10.76 24.75
CA GLY A 80 -21.98 -11.53 25.91
C GLY A 80 -20.55 -12.07 25.81
N GLN A 81 -19.77 -11.62 24.83
CA GLN A 81 -18.42 -12.11 24.56
C GLN A 81 -17.39 -11.02 24.83
N VAL A 82 -16.92 -10.95 26.08
CA VAL A 82 -15.74 -10.17 26.48
C VAL A 82 -14.71 -11.14 27.04
N LEU A 83 -13.54 -11.24 26.40
CA LEU A 83 -12.49 -12.11 26.89
C LEU A 83 -11.61 -11.37 27.89
N ALA A 84 -11.52 -11.87 29.12
CA ALA A 84 -10.56 -11.40 30.10
C ALA A 84 -9.15 -11.93 29.75
N VAL A 85 -8.19 -11.02 29.59
CA VAL A 85 -6.78 -11.35 29.31
C VAL A 85 -5.89 -11.03 30.51
N ASP A 86 -4.81 -11.78 30.64
CA ASP A 86 -3.86 -11.66 31.75
C ASP A 86 -3.22 -10.25 31.80
N SER A 87 -3.48 -9.53 32.90
CA SER A 87 -2.98 -8.18 33.13
C SER A 87 -1.46 -8.14 33.32
N GLY A 88 -0.86 -9.22 33.84
CA GLY A 88 0.60 -9.32 33.99
C GLY A 88 1.31 -9.37 32.64
N GLN A 89 0.64 -9.91 31.62
CA GLN A 89 1.19 -10.02 30.27
C GLN A 89 0.81 -8.82 29.39
N TRP A 90 -0.43 -8.34 29.48
CA TRP A 90 -1.01 -7.38 28.52
C TRP A 90 -1.33 -6.01 29.10
N GLY A 91 -1.13 -5.78 30.40
CA GLY A 91 -1.46 -4.50 31.05
C GLY A 91 -0.81 -3.29 30.37
N MET A 92 0.49 -3.39 30.06
CA MET A 92 1.20 -2.34 29.32
C MET A 92 0.63 -2.10 27.92
N PHE A 93 0.24 -3.16 27.20
CA PHE A 93 -0.39 -3.02 25.89
C PHE A 93 -1.70 -2.25 25.99
N PHE A 94 -2.55 -2.57 26.97
CA PHE A 94 -3.81 -1.87 27.21
C PHE A 94 -3.60 -0.39 27.53
N GLU A 95 -2.66 -0.08 28.43
CA GLU A 95 -2.34 1.31 28.77
C GLU A 95 -1.89 2.10 27.53
N GLN A 96 -0.95 1.55 26.76
CA GLN A 96 -0.40 2.23 25.59
C GLN A 96 -1.43 2.41 24.48
N VAL A 97 -2.29 1.41 24.24
CA VAL A 97 -3.41 1.54 23.29
C VAL A 97 -4.41 2.58 23.78
N SER A 98 -4.74 2.59 25.06
CA SER A 98 -5.66 3.58 25.64
C SER A 98 -5.14 5.00 25.50
N LEU A 99 -3.86 5.25 25.79
CA LEU A 99 -3.23 6.55 25.59
C LEU A 99 -3.26 7.00 24.12
N ALA A 100 -2.92 6.10 23.18
CA ALA A 100 -2.99 6.43 21.75
C ALA A 100 -4.43 6.68 21.30
N SER A 101 -5.37 5.82 21.72
CA SER A 101 -6.78 5.90 21.37
C SER A 101 -7.46 7.15 21.95
N SER A 102 -7.01 7.66 23.10
CA SER A 102 -7.53 8.87 23.72
C SER A 102 -6.91 10.17 23.17
N GLY A 103 -6.08 10.11 22.13
CA GLY A 103 -5.44 11.29 21.54
C GLY A 103 -4.11 11.72 22.17
N GLN A 104 -3.58 10.98 23.15
CA GLN A 104 -2.28 11.27 23.77
C GLN A 104 -1.13 10.62 22.99
N TYR A 105 -1.04 10.93 21.69
CA TYR A 105 -0.15 10.25 20.75
C TYR A 105 1.33 10.31 21.15
N GLY A 106 1.81 11.45 21.65
CA GLY A 106 3.22 11.61 22.04
C GLY A 106 3.62 10.84 23.31
N SER A 107 2.64 10.44 24.13
CA SER A 107 2.85 9.69 25.38
C SER A 107 2.71 8.17 25.18
N SER A 108 2.27 7.73 24.00
CA SER A 108 2.08 6.32 23.68
C SER A 108 3.14 5.80 22.71
N ALA A 109 3.67 4.61 22.98
CA ALA A 109 4.49 3.84 22.05
C ALA A 109 3.76 3.51 20.74
N TYR A 110 2.43 3.56 20.73
CA TYR A 110 1.59 3.29 19.57
C TYR A 110 0.97 4.56 18.95
N GLY A 111 1.38 5.77 19.36
CA GLY A 111 0.85 7.00 18.77
C GLY A 111 1.05 7.11 17.26
N SER A 112 2.13 6.53 16.71
CA SER A 112 2.39 6.48 15.26
C SER A 112 1.50 5.50 14.49
N ARG A 113 0.74 4.64 15.19
CA ARG A 113 -0.17 3.63 14.62
C ARG A 113 -1.61 4.11 14.49
N VAL A 114 -1.89 5.36 14.81
CA VAL A 114 -3.18 6.03 14.55
C VAL A 114 -3.17 6.62 13.14
N SER A 115 -4.35 6.66 12.50
CA SER A 115 -4.60 7.35 11.22
C SER A 115 -4.10 8.80 11.26
N GLU A 116 -3.56 9.30 10.13
CA GLU A 116 -3.09 10.69 10.05
C GLU A 116 -4.27 11.68 10.10
N GLU A 117 -5.43 11.27 9.56
CA GLU A 117 -6.66 12.05 9.60
C GLU A 117 -7.17 12.27 11.03
N ASP A 118 -7.01 11.27 11.91
CA ASP A 118 -7.38 11.38 13.33
C ASP A 118 -6.34 12.17 14.17
N LYS A 119 -5.16 12.47 13.61
CA LYS A 119 -4.13 13.33 14.22
C LYS A 119 -4.25 14.80 13.80
N ASP A 120 -5.15 15.13 12.89
CA ASP A 120 -5.32 16.49 12.38
C ASP A 120 -5.84 17.43 13.48
N ASP A 121 -5.14 18.55 13.69
CA ASP A 121 -5.50 19.59 14.67
C ASP A 121 -6.87 20.21 14.39
N PHE A 122 -7.31 20.24 13.12
CA PHE A 122 -8.58 20.83 12.71
C PHE A 122 -9.77 19.90 12.99
N TRP A 123 -9.57 18.59 13.03
CA TRP A 123 -10.62 17.59 13.20
C TRP A 123 -10.36 16.70 14.40
N LYS A 124 -10.69 17.20 15.60
CA LYS A 124 -10.56 16.39 16.82
C LYS A 124 -11.67 15.34 16.90
N PRO A 125 -11.31 14.05 16.94
CA PRO A 125 -12.29 12.99 17.06
C PRO A 125 -13.00 13.07 18.42
N THR A 126 -14.32 12.97 18.41
CA THR A 126 -15.16 12.99 19.64
C THR A 126 -15.22 11.63 20.35
N ARG A 127 -14.53 10.62 19.81
CA ARG A 127 -14.51 9.24 20.33
C ARG A 127 -13.09 8.71 20.29
N PRO A 128 -12.77 7.69 21.11
CA PRO A 128 -11.49 7.02 21.03
C PRO A 128 -11.18 6.56 19.61
N VAL A 129 -9.96 6.84 19.15
CA VAL A 129 -9.51 6.56 17.79
C VAL A 129 -8.95 5.15 17.66
N GLU A 130 -8.89 4.68 16.42
CA GLU A 130 -8.43 3.33 16.12
C GLU A 130 -6.89 3.29 16.00
N VAL A 131 -6.27 2.35 16.70
CA VAL A 131 -4.83 2.07 16.68
C VAL A 131 -4.59 0.79 15.88
N PHE A 132 -3.77 0.86 14.84
CA PHE A 132 -3.64 -0.23 13.86
C PHE A 132 -2.43 -1.14 14.10
N PHE A 133 -2.63 -2.44 13.87
CA PHE A 133 -1.64 -3.50 14.03
C PHE A 133 -1.69 -4.47 12.85
N ASN A 134 -0.54 -5.04 12.52
CA ASN A 134 -0.49 -6.18 11.62
C ASN A 134 -1.06 -7.42 12.31
N PRO A 135 -1.68 -8.37 11.58
CA PRO A 135 -2.25 -9.57 12.16
C PRO A 135 -1.27 -10.47 12.93
N ASP A 136 0.04 -10.39 12.65
CA ASP A 136 1.11 -11.15 13.31
C ASP A 136 1.63 -10.50 14.60
N GLU A 137 1.26 -9.24 14.88
CA GLU A 137 1.74 -8.50 16.06
C GLU A 137 0.92 -8.79 17.32
N ILE A 138 -0.32 -9.25 17.17
CA ILE A 138 -1.24 -9.50 18.27
C ILE A 138 -1.95 -10.86 18.11
N PRO A 139 -2.23 -11.59 19.20
CA PRO A 139 -2.87 -12.91 19.16
C PRO A 139 -4.40 -12.78 18.99
N TYR A 140 -4.85 -12.07 17.95
CA TYR A 140 -6.25 -11.69 17.77
C TYR A 140 -7.22 -12.88 17.69
N THR A 141 -6.79 -13.99 17.10
CA THR A 141 -7.59 -15.23 17.02
C THR A 141 -7.82 -15.85 18.40
N GLN A 142 -6.81 -15.81 19.27
CA GLN A 142 -6.91 -16.25 20.66
C GLN A 142 -7.81 -15.31 21.48
N TRP A 143 -7.88 -14.04 21.06
CA TRP A 143 -8.77 -13.03 21.63
C TRP A 143 -10.20 -13.08 21.08
N GLY A 144 -10.53 -14.09 20.27
CA GLY A 144 -11.87 -14.32 19.77
C GLY A 144 -12.24 -13.50 18.53
N LEU A 145 -11.32 -12.69 17.99
CA LEU A 145 -11.54 -11.99 16.73
C LEU A 145 -11.44 -12.98 15.56
N ARG A 146 -12.49 -13.04 14.76
CA ARG A 146 -12.54 -13.83 13.52
C ARG A 146 -12.10 -12.98 12.33
N GLU A 147 -11.47 -13.62 11.36
CA GLU A 147 -11.20 -13.00 10.07
C GLU A 147 -12.51 -12.71 9.34
N GLY A 148 -12.58 -11.54 8.69
CA GLY A 148 -13.72 -11.10 7.92
C GLY A 148 -14.10 -9.66 8.20
N ASP A 149 -14.64 -8.98 7.19
CA ASP A 149 -15.05 -7.60 7.32
C ASP A 149 -16.18 -7.45 8.36
N ALA A 150 -16.18 -6.34 9.09
CA ALA A 150 -17.09 -6.02 10.21
C ALA A 150 -17.07 -6.98 11.42
N GLN A 151 -16.12 -7.92 11.53
CA GLN A 151 -15.96 -8.71 12.75
C GLN A 151 -15.37 -7.85 13.88
N THR A 152 -15.97 -7.96 15.06
CA THR A 152 -15.52 -7.26 16.27
C THR A 152 -15.32 -8.25 17.40
N ALA A 153 -14.34 -7.97 18.26
CA ALA A 153 -14.14 -8.70 19.51
C ALA A 153 -13.84 -7.70 20.63
N TYR A 154 -14.19 -8.06 21.86
CA TYR A 154 -13.93 -7.24 23.03
C TYR A 154 -13.03 -8.01 23.99
N ILE A 155 -11.98 -7.34 24.46
CA ILE A 155 -11.09 -7.86 25.49
C ILE A 155 -11.06 -6.92 26.68
N SER A 156 -10.87 -7.50 27.87
CA SER A 156 -10.75 -6.74 29.11
C SER A 156 -9.54 -7.17 29.92
N THR A 157 -9.00 -6.24 30.69
CA THR A 157 -7.96 -6.55 31.67
C THR A 157 -8.16 -5.72 32.93
N GLY A 158 -7.77 -6.27 34.08
CA GLY A 158 -7.81 -5.55 35.36
C GLY A 158 -6.55 -4.71 35.54
N SER A 159 -6.71 -3.40 35.75
CA SER A 159 -5.63 -2.47 36.11
C SER A 159 -5.95 -1.82 37.45
N GLY A 160 -5.41 -2.38 38.54
CA GLY A 160 -5.73 -1.90 39.89
C GLY A 160 -7.21 -2.08 40.24
N SER A 161 -7.91 -0.96 40.51
CA SER A 161 -9.35 -0.94 40.81
C SER A 161 -10.25 -0.79 39.57
N GLU A 162 -9.67 -0.57 38.40
CA GLU A 162 -10.41 -0.30 37.16
C GLU A 162 -10.25 -1.45 36.17
N THR A 163 -11.29 -1.68 35.38
CA THR A 163 -11.25 -2.65 34.27
C THR A 163 -11.12 -1.87 32.97
N LEU A 164 -10.04 -2.12 32.23
CA LEU A 164 -9.82 -1.52 30.92
C LEU A 164 -10.43 -2.42 29.85
N TYR A 165 -11.13 -1.83 28.89
CA TYR A 165 -11.75 -2.54 27.78
C TYR A 165 -11.19 -2.05 26.46
N LEU A 166 -10.87 -2.99 25.57
CA LEU A 166 -10.49 -2.71 24.19
C LEU A 166 -11.44 -3.41 23.23
N ARG A 167 -11.77 -2.70 22.14
CA ARG A 167 -12.49 -3.24 20.99
C ARG A 167 -11.52 -3.47 19.86
N LEU A 168 -11.53 -4.70 19.35
CA LEU A 168 -10.80 -5.12 18.16
C LEU A 168 -11.72 -5.17 16.96
N LYS A 169 -11.20 -4.79 15.79
CA LYS A 169 -11.86 -4.93 14.49
C LYS A 169 -10.90 -5.51 13.48
N TYR A 170 -11.37 -6.48 12.71
CA TYR A 170 -10.63 -7.00 11.57
C TYR A 170 -10.98 -6.18 10.32
N HIS A 171 -9.96 -5.67 9.64
CA HIS A 171 -10.09 -4.97 8.37
C HIS A 171 -9.51 -5.84 7.28
N ASP A 172 -10.38 -6.34 6.39
CA ASP A 172 -9.95 -7.04 5.18
C ASP A 172 -9.83 -6.03 4.04
N TYR A 173 -8.60 -5.69 3.63
CA TYR A 173 -8.36 -4.78 2.51
C TYR A 173 -8.27 -5.50 1.16
N GLN A 174 -8.28 -6.84 1.13
CA GLN A 174 -8.31 -7.58 -0.14
C GLN A 174 -9.69 -7.51 -0.79
N THR A 175 -10.75 -7.49 0.03
CA THR A 175 -12.14 -7.53 -0.45
C THR A 175 -12.84 -6.17 -0.40
N SER A 176 -12.35 -5.22 0.42
CA SER A 176 -13.08 -3.98 0.72
C SER A 176 -12.75 -2.76 -0.16
N VAL A 177 -11.79 -2.85 -1.09
CA VAL A 177 -11.26 -1.65 -1.78
C VAL A 177 -11.54 -1.66 -3.29
N GLY A 178 -12.46 -0.80 -3.73
CA GLY A 178 -12.54 -0.33 -5.12
C GLY A 178 -11.84 1.02 -5.30
N ALA A 179 -11.59 1.44 -6.56
CA ALA A 179 -10.83 2.62 -7.02
C ALA A 179 -11.00 3.97 -6.27
N MET A 180 -12.04 4.13 -5.46
CA MET A 180 -12.50 5.41 -4.90
C MET A 180 -12.90 5.35 -3.42
N SER A 181 -12.76 4.21 -2.75
CA SER A 181 -13.09 4.08 -1.33
C SER A 181 -11.83 3.86 -0.52
N SER A 182 -11.08 4.93 -0.23
CA SER A 182 -10.32 4.88 1.03
C SER A 182 -11.39 4.87 2.13
N PRO A 183 -11.47 3.84 2.99
CA PRO A 183 -12.29 3.97 4.17
C PRO A 183 -11.80 5.22 4.93
N TYR A 184 -12.73 6.08 5.31
CA TYR A 184 -12.43 7.16 6.25
C TYR A 184 -11.83 6.51 7.52
N ARG A 185 -10.64 6.96 7.95
CA ARG A 185 -9.79 6.33 8.99
C ARG A 185 -9.12 5.02 8.54
N ALA A 186 -8.22 5.12 7.57
CA ALA A 186 -7.35 4.01 7.19
C ALA A 186 -6.12 3.93 8.11
N ALA A 187 -5.47 2.77 8.14
CA ALA A 187 -4.20 2.60 8.84
C ALA A 187 -3.15 3.63 8.34
N PRO A 188 -2.24 4.11 9.20
CA PRO A 188 -1.22 5.07 8.78
C PRO A 188 -0.40 4.55 7.61
N GLY A 189 0.02 5.47 6.72
CA GLY A 189 0.49 5.12 5.38
C GLY A 189 1.69 4.17 5.33
N TRP A 190 2.56 4.16 6.34
CA TRP A 190 3.69 3.24 6.43
C TRP A 190 3.26 1.79 6.73
N LEU A 191 2.14 1.62 7.44
CA LEU A 191 1.57 0.33 7.78
C LEU A 191 0.67 -0.17 6.64
N TYR A 192 -0.13 0.74 6.07
CA TYR A 192 -1.01 0.44 4.95
C TYR A 192 -0.25 0.19 3.63
N HIS A 193 0.82 0.95 3.36
CA HIS A 193 1.68 0.82 2.18
C HIS A 193 3.16 0.58 2.56
N PRO A 194 3.51 -0.62 3.05
CA PRO A 194 4.83 -0.90 3.62
C PRO A 194 5.98 -0.74 2.60
N TYR A 195 5.72 -1.00 1.32
CA TYR A 195 6.73 -0.96 0.27
C TYR A 195 6.73 0.30 -0.58
N ARG A 196 5.92 1.31 -0.23
CA ARG A 196 5.78 2.52 -1.05
C ARG A 196 7.12 3.23 -1.29
N THR A 197 7.87 3.46 -0.21
CA THR A 197 9.18 4.12 -0.28
C THR A 197 10.19 3.27 -1.06
N ILE A 198 10.19 1.95 -0.86
CA ILE A 198 11.07 1.02 -1.59
C ILE A 198 10.74 1.04 -3.09
N GLY A 199 9.45 1.06 -3.44
CA GLY A 199 8.99 1.20 -4.82
C GLY A 199 9.52 2.47 -5.49
N ILE A 200 9.45 3.62 -4.81
CA ILE A 200 10.02 4.89 -5.29
C ILE A 200 11.53 4.77 -5.52
N ILE A 201 12.25 4.20 -4.55
CA ILE A 201 13.71 4.01 -4.64
C ILE A 201 14.06 3.13 -5.85
N ILE A 202 13.32 2.05 -6.08
CA ILE A 202 13.54 1.14 -7.22
C ILE A 202 13.27 1.84 -8.56
N MET A 203 12.22 2.67 -8.67
CA MET A 203 11.97 3.46 -9.87
C MET A 203 13.12 4.45 -10.15
N ILE A 204 13.57 5.17 -9.12
CA ILE A 204 14.70 6.09 -9.22
C ILE A 204 15.96 5.34 -9.63
N LEU A 205 16.26 4.20 -9.00
CA LEU A 205 17.43 3.39 -9.32
C LEU A 205 17.39 2.88 -10.77
N GLY A 206 16.24 2.40 -11.24
CA GLY A 206 16.06 1.99 -12.64
C GLY A 206 16.32 3.13 -13.63
N LEU A 207 15.86 4.34 -13.32
CA LEU A 207 16.11 5.54 -14.11
C LEU A 207 17.60 5.95 -14.08
N LEU A 208 18.23 5.95 -12.90
CA LEU A 208 19.65 6.29 -12.76
C LEU A 208 20.52 5.28 -13.53
N LEU A 209 20.23 3.99 -13.43
CA LEU A 209 20.92 2.96 -14.21
C LEU A 209 20.75 3.21 -15.71
N TYR A 210 19.54 3.55 -16.18
CA TYR A 210 19.32 3.91 -17.58
C TYR A 210 20.16 5.13 -18.03
N ILE A 211 20.31 6.15 -17.19
CA ILE A 211 21.08 7.37 -17.51
C ILE A 211 22.59 7.09 -17.49
N PHE A 212 23.10 6.42 -16.47
CA PHE A 212 24.52 6.29 -16.20
C PHE A 212 25.18 5.06 -16.85
N LEU A 213 24.42 4.02 -17.19
CA LEU A 213 24.98 2.89 -17.94
C LEU A 213 25.51 3.39 -19.30
N PRO A 214 26.70 2.94 -19.71
CA PRO A 214 27.41 3.51 -20.83
C PRO A 214 26.65 3.30 -22.13
N ARG A 215 26.44 4.41 -22.83
CA ARG A 215 25.94 4.40 -24.21
C ARG A 215 27.05 4.00 -25.17
N ARG A 216 26.66 3.36 -26.26
CA ARG A 216 27.58 3.15 -27.37
C ARG A 216 28.01 4.51 -27.93
N LYS A 217 29.31 4.66 -28.19
CA LYS A 217 29.86 5.79 -28.95
C LYS A 217 29.74 5.50 -30.45
N LYS A 218 29.25 6.48 -31.20
CA LYS A 218 29.15 6.40 -32.66
C LYS A 218 30.49 6.79 -33.27
N LEU A 219 30.97 5.99 -34.22
CA LEU A 219 32.12 6.36 -35.04
C LEU A 219 31.68 7.26 -36.20
N PRO A 220 32.56 8.12 -36.74
CA PRO A 220 32.21 9.02 -37.84
C PRO A 220 31.66 8.31 -39.09
N ASP A 221 32.15 7.10 -39.35
CA ASP A 221 31.77 6.30 -40.53
C ASP A 221 30.59 5.34 -40.28
N ASP A 222 30.02 5.35 -39.06
CA ASP A 222 28.88 4.49 -38.71
C ASP A 222 27.56 5.08 -39.23
N ILE A 223 26.84 4.34 -40.08
CA ILE A 223 25.43 4.66 -40.39
C ILE A 223 24.56 4.14 -39.23
N SER A 224 23.97 5.04 -38.45
CA SER A 224 23.14 4.71 -37.28
C SER A 224 22.03 5.74 -37.04
N TYR A 225 20.97 5.33 -36.35
CA TYR A 225 19.88 6.24 -35.96
C TYR A 225 20.36 7.36 -35.02
N SER A 226 19.69 8.50 -35.00
CA SER A 226 20.06 9.62 -34.13
C SER A 226 19.79 9.29 -32.65
N THR A 227 20.61 9.83 -31.75
CA THR A 227 20.45 9.58 -30.31
C THR A 227 19.15 10.19 -29.78
N GLY A 228 18.72 11.33 -30.34
CA GLY A 228 17.46 11.97 -29.97
C GLY A 228 16.24 11.12 -30.33
N SER A 229 16.23 10.50 -31.52
CA SER A 229 15.14 9.59 -31.93
C SER A 229 15.04 8.37 -31.01
N MET A 230 16.18 7.81 -30.59
CA MET A 230 16.18 6.70 -29.63
C MET A 230 15.61 7.11 -28.27
N VAL A 231 16.02 8.26 -27.73
CA VAL A 231 15.48 8.74 -26.44
C VAL A 231 13.99 9.05 -26.54
N ALA A 232 13.52 9.61 -27.66
CA ALA A 232 12.10 9.83 -27.90
C ALA A 232 11.31 8.50 -27.92
N GLY A 233 11.85 7.46 -28.54
CA GLY A 233 11.25 6.12 -28.52
C GLY A 233 11.13 5.55 -27.10
N ASP A 234 12.17 5.72 -26.28
CA ASP A 234 12.14 5.29 -24.87
C ASP A 234 11.09 6.08 -24.06
N LEU A 235 10.96 7.39 -24.31
CA LEU A 235 9.95 8.22 -23.67
C LEU A 235 8.52 7.78 -24.04
N VAL A 236 8.26 7.51 -25.31
CA VAL A 236 6.97 6.95 -25.77
C VAL A 236 6.70 5.61 -25.09
N GLY A 237 7.73 4.75 -24.97
CA GLY A 237 7.65 3.50 -24.24
C GLY A 237 7.24 3.69 -22.78
N VAL A 238 7.82 4.66 -22.07
CA VAL A 238 7.43 4.98 -20.67
C VAL A 238 6.00 5.53 -20.59
N ILE A 239 5.64 6.46 -21.48
CA ILE A 239 4.31 7.09 -21.52
C ILE A 239 3.21 6.06 -21.77
N LEU A 240 3.47 5.01 -22.54
CA LEU A 240 2.52 3.92 -22.74
C LEU A 240 2.59 2.91 -21.58
N LEU A 241 3.78 2.52 -21.14
CA LEU A 241 3.95 1.51 -20.09
C LEU A 241 3.31 1.93 -18.77
N ALA A 242 3.63 3.13 -18.27
CA ALA A 242 3.24 3.58 -16.94
C ALA A 242 1.71 3.60 -16.72
N PRO A 243 0.88 4.22 -17.59
CA PRO A 243 -0.57 4.21 -17.40
C PRO A 243 -1.15 2.82 -17.62
N PHE A 244 -0.79 2.09 -18.68
CA PHE A 244 -1.39 0.77 -18.94
C PHE A 244 -1.00 -0.29 -17.92
N TYR A 245 0.19 -0.21 -17.35
CA TYR A 245 0.63 -1.10 -16.28
C TYR A 245 0.15 -0.66 -14.90
N GLY A 246 0.22 0.65 -14.61
CA GLY A 246 -0.03 1.21 -13.29
C GLY A 246 -1.50 1.50 -12.98
N SER A 247 -2.32 1.87 -13.97
CA SER A 247 -3.72 2.22 -13.70
C SER A 247 -4.58 1.07 -13.19
N PRO A 248 -4.37 -0.22 -13.56
CA PRO A 248 -5.07 -1.31 -12.90
C PRO A 248 -4.89 -1.31 -11.38
N TYR A 249 -3.72 -0.90 -10.87
CA TYR A 249 -3.50 -0.78 -9.44
C TYR A 249 -4.29 0.37 -8.82
N LEU A 250 -4.35 1.52 -9.51
CA LEU A 250 -5.17 2.66 -9.08
C LEU A 250 -6.66 2.32 -9.06
N VAL A 251 -7.14 1.62 -10.09
CA VAL A 251 -8.56 1.25 -10.23
C VAL A 251 -8.97 0.15 -9.25
N ASN A 252 -8.10 -0.81 -8.96
CA ASN A 252 -8.43 -1.87 -8.00
C ASN A 252 -8.01 -1.55 -6.56
N GLY A 253 -7.37 -0.41 -6.30
CA GLY A 253 -6.96 -0.01 -4.95
C GLY A 253 -5.66 -0.66 -4.45
N GLY A 254 -5.03 -1.55 -5.23
CA GLY A 254 -3.72 -2.11 -4.91
C GLY A 254 -3.26 -3.24 -5.83
N THR A 255 -2.04 -3.72 -5.60
CA THR A 255 -1.39 -4.74 -6.44
C THR A 255 -2.06 -6.11 -6.37
N ILE A 256 -2.46 -6.55 -5.17
CA ILE A 256 -3.14 -7.83 -4.98
C ILE A 256 -4.55 -7.77 -5.57
N GLN A 257 -5.26 -6.67 -5.31
CA GLN A 257 -6.61 -6.41 -5.78
C GLN A 257 -6.68 -6.33 -7.31
N ALA A 258 -5.62 -5.85 -7.98
CA ALA A 258 -5.57 -5.87 -9.44
C ALA A 258 -5.59 -7.28 -10.03
N ILE A 259 -5.14 -8.29 -9.29
CA ILE A 259 -5.09 -9.69 -9.73
C ILE A 259 -6.35 -10.45 -9.30
N THR A 260 -6.93 -10.12 -8.14
CA THR A 260 -8.11 -10.81 -7.59
C THR A 260 -9.45 -10.17 -7.99
N GLY A 261 -9.47 -8.85 -8.22
CA GLY A 261 -10.66 -8.06 -8.54
C GLY A 261 -11.04 -8.10 -10.02
N LEU A 262 -11.02 -6.94 -10.69
CA LEU A 262 -11.35 -6.79 -12.11
C LEU A 262 -10.23 -7.33 -13.03
N TRP A 263 -9.78 -8.56 -12.76
CA TRP A 263 -8.64 -9.19 -13.40
C TRP A 263 -8.74 -9.26 -14.93
N PRO A 264 -9.92 -9.40 -15.59
CA PRO A 264 -9.98 -9.38 -17.05
C PRO A 264 -9.61 -8.01 -17.62
N ILE A 265 -10.00 -6.93 -16.93
CA ILE A 265 -9.64 -5.56 -17.32
C ILE A 265 -8.15 -5.35 -17.06
N THR A 266 -7.64 -5.74 -15.89
CA THR A 266 -6.20 -5.70 -15.58
C THR A 266 -5.39 -6.43 -16.66
N LEU A 267 -5.80 -7.64 -17.04
CA LEU A 267 -5.15 -8.43 -18.07
C LEU A 267 -5.14 -7.69 -19.42
N ALA A 268 -6.29 -7.15 -19.86
CA ALA A 268 -6.37 -6.39 -21.10
C ALA A 268 -5.43 -5.18 -21.09
N MET A 269 -5.36 -4.44 -19.97
CA MET A 269 -4.44 -3.31 -19.83
C MET A 269 -2.98 -3.74 -19.83
N TRP A 270 -2.64 -4.85 -19.18
CA TRP A 270 -1.27 -5.38 -19.19
C TRP A 270 -0.85 -5.93 -20.56
N LEU A 271 -1.78 -6.48 -21.34
CA LEU A 271 -1.52 -6.84 -22.74
C LEU A 271 -1.19 -5.60 -23.59
N LEU A 272 -1.86 -4.46 -23.34
CA LEU A 272 -1.47 -3.18 -23.96
C LEU A 272 -0.11 -2.69 -23.46
N ALA A 273 0.20 -2.88 -22.18
CA ALA A 273 1.51 -2.57 -21.61
C ALA A 273 2.65 -3.39 -22.28
N CYS A 274 2.38 -4.64 -22.68
CA CYS A 274 3.34 -5.48 -23.43
C CYS A 274 3.77 -4.87 -24.77
N ILE A 275 2.92 -4.05 -25.41
CA ILE A 275 3.31 -3.30 -26.62
C ILE A 275 4.47 -2.36 -26.29
N SER A 276 4.45 -1.73 -25.12
CA SER A 276 5.54 -0.85 -24.66
C SER A 276 6.83 -1.63 -24.39
N ILE A 277 6.73 -2.85 -23.86
CA ILE A 277 7.89 -3.75 -23.68
C ILE A 277 8.52 -4.07 -25.03
N TYR A 278 7.70 -4.38 -26.04
CA TYR A 278 8.16 -4.59 -27.40
C TYR A 278 8.81 -3.33 -27.99
N LEU A 279 8.26 -2.13 -27.72
CA LEU A 279 8.89 -0.87 -28.14
C LEU A 279 10.27 -0.68 -27.50
N PHE A 280 10.45 -0.96 -26.21
CA PHE A 280 11.79 -0.92 -25.58
C PHE A 280 12.76 -1.91 -26.22
N TYR A 281 12.31 -3.13 -26.53
CA TYR A 281 13.14 -4.13 -27.20
C TYR A 281 13.53 -3.69 -28.62
N SER A 282 12.56 -3.24 -29.42
CA SER A 282 12.78 -2.73 -30.77
C SER A 282 13.71 -1.52 -30.76
N ASN A 283 13.52 -0.60 -29.81
CA ASN A 283 14.37 0.56 -29.67
C ASN A 283 15.78 0.21 -29.19
N ALA A 284 15.94 -0.81 -28.33
CA ALA A 284 17.25 -1.36 -28.00
C ALA A 284 17.97 -1.89 -29.24
N TRP A 285 17.23 -2.55 -30.14
CA TRP A 285 17.77 -3.10 -31.38
C TRP A 285 18.22 -1.97 -32.30
N SER A 286 17.35 -1.00 -32.58
CA SER A 286 17.67 0.20 -33.35
C SER A 286 18.81 1.03 -32.75
N ALA A 287 18.91 1.08 -31.41
CA ALA A 287 20.00 1.76 -30.71
C ALA A 287 21.35 1.04 -30.84
N SER A 288 21.32 -0.28 -30.92
CA SER A 288 22.51 -1.10 -31.13
C SER A 288 22.93 -1.21 -32.59
N TYR A 289 21.99 -1.00 -33.53
CA TYR A 289 22.15 -1.21 -34.96
C TYR A 289 23.21 -0.27 -35.57
N ARG A 290 24.09 -0.84 -36.41
CA ARG A 290 24.95 -0.10 -37.32
C ARG A 290 25.26 -0.89 -38.58
N ILE A 291 25.57 -0.16 -39.63
CA ILE A 291 26.28 -0.68 -40.78
C ILE A 291 27.72 -0.17 -40.67
N GLU A 292 28.66 -1.10 -40.51
CA GLU A 292 30.09 -0.83 -40.48
C GLU A 292 30.65 -1.03 -41.90
N LEU A 293 31.26 0.03 -42.44
CA LEU A 293 31.89 0.03 -43.74
C LEU A 293 33.40 -0.16 -43.56
N THR A 294 33.89 -1.34 -43.90
CA THR A 294 35.34 -1.59 -43.98
C THR A 294 35.76 -1.67 -45.45
N PRO A 295 37.03 -1.41 -45.80
CA PRO A 295 37.51 -1.56 -47.18
C PRO A 295 37.31 -2.97 -47.76
N GLN A 296 37.09 -3.97 -46.91
CA GLN A 296 36.96 -5.39 -47.28
C GLN A 296 35.51 -5.92 -47.21
N ALA A 297 34.64 -5.32 -46.40
CA ALA A 297 33.29 -5.82 -46.17
C ALA A 297 32.32 -4.74 -45.66
N LEU A 298 31.04 -4.95 -45.95
CA LEU A 298 29.92 -4.29 -45.31
C LEU A 298 29.33 -5.23 -44.25
N SER A 299 29.37 -4.83 -42.98
CA SER A 299 28.90 -5.64 -41.86
C SER A 299 27.74 -4.98 -41.14
N LEU A 300 26.66 -5.74 -40.93
CA LEU A 300 25.51 -5.32 -40.14
C LEU A 300 25.73 -5.77 -38.70
N ILE A 301 25.77 -4.85 -37.75
CA ILE A 301 26.07 -5.19 -36.35
C ILE A 301 24.94 -4.71 -35.46
N SER A 302 24.49 -5.56 -34.56
CA SER A 302 23.50 -5.23 -33.52
C SER A 302 23.87 -5.90 -32.19
N PHE A 303 23.06 -5.70 -31.14
CA PHE A 303 23.25 -6.42 -29.89
C PHE A 303 23.12 -7.95 -30.03
N LYS A 304 22.52 -8.42 -31.14
CA LYS A 304 22.37 -9.85 -31.46
C LYS A 304 23.64 -10.47 -32.06
N GLY A 305 24.59 -9.66 -32.53
CA GLY A 305 25.77 -10.11 -33.25
C GLY A 305 25.99 -9.38 -34.57
N VAL A 306 26.98 -9.87 -35.32
CA VAL A 306 27.26 -9.55 -36.74
C VAL A 306 26.53 -10.56 -37.61
#